data_AF-J1JGH2-F1
#
_entry.id   AF-J1JGH2-F1
#
_cell.length_a   1.000
_cell.length_b   1.000
_cell.length_c   1.000
_cell.angle_alpha   90.00
_cell.angle_beta   90.00
_cell.angle_gamma   90.00
#
_symmetry.space_group_name_H-M   'P 1'
#
loop_
_entity.id
_entity.type
_entity.pdbx_description
1 polymer ?
#
loop_
_entity_poly.entity_id
_entity_poly.type
_entity_poly.pdbx_seq_one_letter_code
_entity_poly.pdbx_strand_id
1 'polypeptide(L)'
;MAILLGSIIHSCCPLPIYFQKGIVFYAKTIIEFDIVFLGASISVHAVFSTGWSLLANIVFVIFVTILISFFLGQVLGLSLHLAMLASCGNVICGNSAIVAVAPVIKAKHEEATASIAFPTLLEVIIIMFLTFIYFLSRDN
;
A
#
# COMPACT_ATOMS: atom_id res chain seq x y z
N MET A 1 -11.54 -9.76 -7.21
CA MET A 1 -12.62 -9.65 -8.22
C MET A 1 -13.07 -8.22 -8.45
N ALA A 2 -13.40 -7.42 -7.42
CA ALA A 2 -13.77 -6.00 -7.59
C ALA A 2 -12.69 -5.15 -8.28
N ILE A 3 -11.41 -5.38 -7.98
CA ILE A 3 -10.28 -4.65 -8.59
C ILE A 3 -10.16 -4.97 -10.10
N LEU A 4 -10.32 -6.23 -10.50
CA LEU A 4 -10.31 -6.65 -11.91
C LEU A 4 -11.48 -6.05 -12.68
N LEU A 5 -12.70 -6.13 -12.14
CA LEU A 5 -13.89 -5.51 -12.73
C LEU A 5 -13.71 -3.99 -12.88
N GLY A 6 -13.23 -3.30 -11.83
CA GLY A 6 -12.95 -1.87 -11.87
C GLY A 6 -11.91 -1.50 -12.93
N SER A 7 -10.84 -2.28 -13.04
CA SER A 7 -9.78 -2.05 -14.03
C SER A 7 -10.26 -2.28 -15.47
N ILE A 8 -11.07 -3.32 -15.71
CA ILE A 8 -11.65 -3.61 -17.03
C ILE A 8 -12.66 -2.53 -17.43
N ILE A 9 -13.54 -2.11 -16.51
CA ILE A 9 -14.53 -1.06 -16.76
C ILE A 9 -13.84 0.27 -17.07
N HIS A 10 -12.82 0.64 -16.30
CA HIS A 10 -12.03 1.86 -16.55
C HIS A 10 -11.26 1.78 -17.88
N SER A 11 -10.80 0.59 -18.29
CA SER A 11 -10.10 0.40 -19.55
C SER A 11 -11.04 0.38 -20.77
N CYS A 12 -12.29 -0.05 -20.60
CA CYS A 12 -13.24 -0.21 -21.71
C CYS A 12 -14.15 1.00 -21.90
N CYS A 13 -14.37 1.80 -20.85
CA CYS A 13 -15.20 3.00 -20.90
C CYS A 13 -14.54 4.11 -20.09
N PRO A 14 -14.10 5.23 -20.69
CA PRO A 14 -13.61 6.36 -19.91
C PRO A 14 -14.77 6.91 -19.07
N LEU A 15 -14.67 6.78 -17.75
CA LEU A 15 -15.75 7.20 -16.86
C LEU A 15 -16.01 8.71 -17.01
N PRO A 16 -17.29 9.14 -17.08
CA PRO A 16 -17.64 10.55 -17.09
C PRO A 16 -17.10 11.26 -15.83
N ILE A 17 -16.65 12.50 -15.98
CA ILE A 17 -16.09 13.35 -14.90
C ILE A 17 -17.02 13.41 -13.66
N TYR A 18 -18.33 13.25 -13.86
CA TYR A 18 -19.32 13.21 -12.78
C TYR A 18 -19.08 12.06 -11.79
N PHE A 19 -18.67 10.89 -12.26
CA PHE A 19 -18.41 9.73 -11.39
C PHE A 19 -17.06 9.80 -10.67
N GLN A 20 -16.08 10.56 -11.18
CA GLN A 20 -14.77 10.69 -10.54
C GLN A 20 -14.87 11.29 -9.14
N LYS A 21 -15.73 12.29 -8.95
CA LYS A 21 -15.96 12.91 -7.62
C LYS A 21 -16.49 11.90 -6.62
N GLY A 22 -17.39 11.00 -7.05
CA GLY A 22 -17.89 9.91 -6.22
C GLY A 22 -16.78 8.93 -5.84
N ILE A 23 -16.00 8.47 -6.81
CA ILE A 23 -14.92 7.49 -6.58
C ILE A 23 -13.89 8.04 -5.59
N VAL A 24 -13.47 9.30 -5.76
CA VAL A 24 -12.51 9.94 -4.85
C VAL A 24 -13.10 10.10 -3.44
N PHE A 25 -14.39 10.43 -3.33
CA PHE A 25 -15.06 10.52 -2.02
C PHE A 25 -15.06 9.19 -1.28
N TYR A 26 -15.38 8.08 -1.96
CA TYR A 26 -15.35 6.75 -1.36
C TYR A 26 -13.92 6.33 -0.99
N ALA A 27 -12.98 6.47 -1.92
CA ALA A 27 -11.59 6.08 -1.74
C ALA A 27 -10.89 6.86 -0.62
N LYS A 28 -11.33 8.08 -0.32
CA LYS A 28 -10.75 8.87 0.77
C LYS A 28 -11.54 8.73 2.06
N THR A 29 -12.83 9.06 2.04
CA THR A 29 -13.65 9.19 3.25
C THR A 29 -13.99 7.83 3.86
N ILE A 30 -14.38 6.86 3.03
CA ILE A 30 -14.81 5.55 3.54
C ILE A 30 -13.61 4.70 3.95
N ILE A 31 -12.52 4.75 3.19
CA ILE A 31 -11.29 4.01 3.54
C ILE A 31 -10.68 4.56 4.85
N GLU A 32 -10.62 5.88 5.04
CA GLU A 32 -10.17 6.44 6.33
C GLU A 32 -11.07 5.99 7.48
N PHE A 33 -12.39 5.96 7.28
CA PHE A 33 -13.32 5.51 8.32
C PHE A 33 -13.13 4.02 8.66
N ASP A 34 -12.90 3.17 7.66
CA ASP A 34 -12.61 1.75 7.84
C ASP A 34 -11.31 1.53 8.62
N ILE A 35 -10.24 2.26 8.31
CA ILE A 35 -8.96 2.20 9.04
C ILE A 35 -9.15 2.60 10.52
N VAL A 36 -9.93 3.65 10.79
CA VAL A 36 -10.26 4.06 12.16
C VAL A 36 -11.04 2.96 12.89
N PHE A 37 -12.00 2.33 12.21
CA PHE A 37 -12.80 1.25 12.78
C PHE A 37 -12.01 -0.04 12.97
N LEU A 38 -11.06 -0.34 12.08
CA LEU A 38 -10.11 -1.43 12.21
C LEU A 38 -9.23 -1.25 13.45
N GLY A 39 -8.76 -0.01 13.68
CA GLY A 39 -8.06 0.37 14.90
C GLY A 39 -8.93 0.25 16.15
N ALA A 40 -10.22 0.58 16.09
CA ALA A 40 -11.15 0.41 17.20
C ALA A 40 -11.52 -1.06 17.47
N SER A 41 -11.53 -1.89 16.42
CA SER A 41 -11.80 -3.34 16.49
C SER A 41 -10.61 -4.13 17.05
N ILE A 42 -9.38 -3.63 16.86
CA ILE A 42 -8.23 -4.13 17.63
C ILE A 42 -8.58 -3.94 19.11
N SER A 43 -8.83 -5.06 19.78
CA SER A 43 -9.45 -5.09 21.08
C SER A 43 -8.70 -4.14 22.03
N VAL A 44 -9.38 -3.08 22.46
CA VAL A 44 -8.87 -2.19 23.52
C VAL A 44 -8.48 -3.06 24.74
N HIS A 45 -9.13 -4.20 24.92
CA HIS A 45 -8.80 -5.24 25.90
C HIS A 45 -7.45 -5.95 25.67
N ALA A 46 -7.09 -6.25 24.42
CA ALA A 46 -5.77 -6.80 24.07
C ALA A 46 -4.65 -5.78 24.30
N VAL A 47 -4.94 -4.50 24.02
CA VAL A 47 -4.03 -3.39 24.34
C VAL A 47 -3.99 -3.12 25.85
N PHE A 48 -5.07 -3.29 26.62
CA PHE A 48 -5.00 -3.05 28.07
C PHE A 48 -4.25 -4.15 28.83
N SER A 49 -4.28 -5.41 28.39
CA SER A 49 -3.57 -6.49 29.09
C SER A 49 -2.08 -6.58 28.75
N THR A 50 -1.71 -6.23 27.50
CA THR A 50 -0.35 -6.43 26.97
C THR A 50 0.19 -5.19 26.23
N GLY A 51 -0.56 -4.08 26.18
CA GLY A 51 -0.42 -3.05 25.15
C GLY A 51 0.92 -2.38 25.05
N TRP A 52 1.65 -2.22 26.15
CA TRP A 52 3.01 -1.67 26.05
C TRP A 52 3.95 -2.61 25.28
N SER A 53 3.86 -3.92 25.54
CA SER A 53 4.66 -4.94 24.86
C SER A 53 4.22 -5.12 23.40
N LEU A 54 2.92 -5.12 23.12
CA LEU A 54 2.39 -5.17 21.75
C LEU A 54 2.79 -3.95 20.93
N LEU A 55 2.63 -2.74 21.49
CA LEU A 55 2.98 -1.51 20.81
C LEU A 55 4.50 -1.46 20.53
N ALA A 56 5.32 -1.82 21.52
CA ALA A 56 6.76 -1.90 21.36
C ALA A 56 7.16 -2.90 20.26
N ASN A 57 6.53 -4.07 20.21
CA ASN A 57 6.79 -5.07 19.16
C ASN A 57 6.39 -4.57 17.77
N ILE A 58 5.24 -3.92 17.62
CA ILE A 58 4.81 -3.39 16.31
C ILE A 58 5.80 -2.34 15.82
N VAL A 59 6.15 -1.37 16.68
CA VAL A 59 7.13 -0.34 16.33
C VAL A 59 8.48 -0.96 16.00
N PHE A 60 8.93 -1.93 16.78
CA PHE A 60 10.18 -2.64 16.55
C PHE A 60 10.18 -3.40 15.21
N VAL A 61 9.14 -4.17 14.92
CA VAL A 61 9.01 -4.92 13.67
C VAL A 61 8.94 -3.98 12.46
N ILE A 62 8.16 -2.90 12.54
CA ILE A 62 8.10 -1.89 11.48
C ILE A 62 9.48 -1.29 11.24
N PHE A 63 10.17 -0.86 12.31
CA PHE A 63 11.49 -0.25 12.22
C PHE A 63 12.52 -1.21 11.62
N VAL A 64 12.55 -2.46 12.09
CA VAL A 64 13.46 -3.50 11.59
C VAL A 64 13.14 -3.84 10.14
N THR A 65 11.87 -3.97 9.77
CA THR A 65 11.46 -4.27 8.40
C THR A 65 11.82 -3.13 7.45
N ILE A 66 11.63 -1.88 7.86
CA ILE A 66 12.04 -0.70 7.08
C ILE A 66 13.56 -0.70 6.90
N LEU A 67 14.35 -0.94 7.95
CA LEU A 67 15.81 -0.97 7.86
C LEU A 67 16.30 -2.07 6.91
N ILE A 68 15.76 -3.29 7.04
CA ILE A 68 16.11 -4.42 6.20
C ILE A 68 15.75 -4.13 4.74
N SER A 69 14.53 -3.64 4.50
CA SER A 69 14.03 -3.35 3.16
C SER A 69 14.79 -2.20 2.50
N PHE A 70 15.14 -1.17 3.28
CA PHE A 70 15.99 -0.06 2.84
C PHE A 70 17.39 -0.54 2.47
N PHE A 71 18.04 -1.34 3.32
CA PHE A 71 19.37 -1.86 3.04
C PHE A 71 19.36 -2.77 1.81
N LEU A 72 18.33 -3.61 1.66
CA LEU A 72 18.15 -4.46 0.49
C LEU A 72 17.94 -3.63 -0.77
N GLY A 73 17.15 -2.57 -0.70
CA GLY A 73 16.99 -1.60 -1.80
C GLY A 73 18.30 -0.91 -2.18
N GLN A 74 19.14 -0.61 -1.20
CA GLN A 74 20.45 0.00 -1.47
C GLN A 74 21.42 -0.99 -2.12
N VAL A 75 21.40 -2.27 -1.72
CA VAL A 75 22.19 -3.36 -2.35
C VAL A 75 21.76 -3.58 -3.80
N LEU A 76 20.48 -3.37 -4.12
CA LEU A 76 19.93 -3.42 -5.48
C LEU A 76 20.31 -2.19 -6.33
N GLY A 77 21.06 -1.22 -5.79
CA GLY A 77 21.52 -0.02 -6.50
C GLY A 77 20.46 1.09 -6.62
N LEU A 78 19.41 1.05 -5.80
CA LEU A 78 18.35 2.05 -5.80
C LEU A 78 18.82 3.36 -5.13
N SER A 79 18.34 4.50 -5.62
CA SER A 79 18.67 5.79 -4.99
C SER A 79 18.10 5.86 -3.57
N LEU A 80 18.79 6.57 -2.66
CA LEU A 80 18.44 6.63 -1.24
C LEU A 80 16.99 7.11 -1.03
N HIS A 81 16.53 8.04 -1.86
CA HIS A 81 15.16 8.53 -1.82
C HIS A 81 14.17 7.44 -2.23
N LEU A 82 14.42 6.76 -3.35
CA LEU A 82 13.53 5.77 -3.93
C LEU A 82 13.43 4.50 -3.05
N ALA A 83 14.55 4.10 -2.43
CA ALA A 83 14.60 3.02 -1.44
C ALA A 83 13.80 3.35 -0.16
N MET A 84 13.93 4.56 0.38
CA MET A 84 13.16 5.00 1.56
C MET A 84 11.66 5.08 1.25
N LEU A 85 11.31 5.70 0.12
CA LEU A 85 9.92 5.84 -0.32
C LEU A 85 9.26 4.47 -0.53
N ALA A 86 9.92 3.57 -1.28
CA ALA A 86 9.38 2.23 -1.54
C ALA A 86 9.26 1.40 -0.25
N SER A 87 10.25 1.47 0.64
CA SER A 87 10.23 0.75 1.92
C SER A 87 9.12 1.24 2.84
N CYS A 88 9.01 2.55 3.07
CA CYS A 88 7.93 3.12 3.88
C CYS A 88 6.55 2.85 3.27
N GLY A 89 6.44 2.92 1.94
CA GLY A 89 5.24 2.55 1.22
C GLY A 89 4.81 1.12 1.52
N ASN A 90 5.72 0.16 1.35
CA ASN A 90 5.40 -1.26 1.50
C ASN A 90 5.13 -1.70 2.95
N VAL A 91 5.77 -1.07 3.95
CA VAL A 91 5.64 -1.51 5.35
C VAL A 91 4.47 -0.89 6.08
N ILE A 92 4.08 0.34 5.74
CA ILE A 92 3.12 1.12 6.54
C ILE A 92 1.70 0.98 5.98
N CYS A 93 1.38 1.70 4.91
CA CYS A 93 0.01 1.76 4.36
C CYS A 93 -0.02 1.92 2.82
N GLY A 94 1.05 1.55 2.12
CA GLY A 94 1.15 1.70 0.66
C GLY A 94 1.42 3.13 0.20
N ASN A 95 0.80 3.53 -0.90
CA ASN A 95 1.04 4.81 -1.57
C ASN A 95 0.75 6.05 -0.69
N SER A 96 -0.16 5.93 0.28
CA SER A 96 -0.47 6.99 1.24
C SER A 96 0.74 7.37 2.10
N ALA A 97 1.58 6.39 2.48
CA ALA A 97 2.82 6.64 3.21
C ALA A 97 3.86 7.31 2.32
N ILE A 98 3.93 6.94 1.03
CA ILE A 98 4.86 7.53 0.07
C ILE A 98 4.58 9.02 -0.12
N VAL A 99 3.31 9.39 -0.31
CA VAL A 99 2.89 10.80 -0.48
C VAL A 99 3.17 11.64 0.76
N ALA A 100 3.02 11.05 1.96
CA ALA A 100 3.32 11.74 3.22
C ALA A 100 4.83 11.95 3.44
N VAL A 101 5.67 10.97 3.07
CA VAL A 101 7.12 11.00 3.32
C VAL A 101 7.90 11.73 2.22
N ALA A 102 7.40 11.76 0.97
CA ALA A 102 8.01 12.46 -0.16
C ALA A 102 8.45 13.92 0.13
N PRO A 103 7.60 14.79 0.73
CA PRO A 103 8.01 16.15 1.08
C PRO A 103 9.03 16.21 2.23
N VAL A 104 9.02 15.23 3.15
CA VAL A 104 9.93 15.17 4.30
C VAL A 104 11.37 14.93 3.86
N ILE A 105 11.57 14.05 2.89
CA ILE A 105 12.90 13.73 2.33
C ILE A 105 13.27 14.60 1.12
N LYS A 106 12.44 15.58 0.74
CA LYS A 106 12.61 16.43 -0.46
C LYS A 106 12.83 15.62 -1.74
N ALA A 107 12.09 14.51 -1.90
CA ALA A 107 12.16 13.71 -3.11
C ALA A 107 11.53 14.44 -4.30
N LYS A 108 12.09 14.22 -5.49
CA LYS A 108 11.50 14.78 -6.72
C LYS A 108 10.19 14.06 -7.04
N HIS A 109 9.26 14.77 -7.68
CA HIS A 109 7.98 14.18 -8.10
C HIS A 109 8.18 12.93 -8.97
N GLU A 110 9.19 12.91 -9.84
CA GLU A 110 9.51 11.74 -10.67
C GLU A 110 9.97 10.54 -9.83
N GLU A 111 10.76 10.76 -8.79
CA GLU A 111 11.23 9.69 -7.88
C GLU A 111 10.08 9.11 -7.06
N ALA A 112 9.19 9.97 -6.53
CA ALA A 112 8.00 9.53 -5.81
C ALA A 112 7.04 8.75 -6.72
N THR A 113 6.86 9.21 -7.96
CA THR A 113 5.99 8.54 -8.94
C THR A 113 6.58 7.18 -9.34
N ALA A 114 7.91 7.09 -9.52
CA ALA A 114 8.59 5.83 -9.80
C ALA A 114 8.51 4.84 -8.62
N SER A 115 8.71 5.30 -7.39
CA SER A 115 8.54 4.49 -6.17
C SER A 115 7.12 3.97 -5.97
N ILE A 116 6.11 4.67 -6.49
CA ILE A 116 4.71 4.23 -6.49
C ILE A 116 4.48 3.22 -7.62
N ALA A 117 4.90 3.57 -8.84
CA ALA A 117 4.57 2.80 -10.02
C ALA A 117 5.18 1.39 -10.02
N PHE A 118 6.46 1.25 -9.67
CA PHE A 118 7.15 -0.04 -9.75
C PHE A 118 6.50 -1.13 -8.88
N PRO A 119 6.28 -0.91 -7.56
CA PRO A 119 5.62 -1.90 -6.70
C PRO A 119 4.19 -2.16 -7.13
N THR A 120 3.42 -1.12 -7.48
CA THR A 120 2.03 -1.29 -7.92
C THR A 120 1.93 -2.13 -9.20
N LEU A 121 2.84 -1.95 -10.16
CA LEU A 121 2.88 -2.79 -11.36
C LEU A 121 3.21 -4.25 -11.00
N LEU A 122 4.18 -4.46 -10.10
CA LEU A 122 4.55 -5.80 -9.65
C LEU A 122 3.39 -6.49 -8.91
N GLU A 123 2.69 -5.77 -8.03
CA GLU A 123 1.50 -6.26 -7.32
C GLU A 123 0.40 -6.65 -8.29
N VAL A 124 0.09 -5.80 -9.28
CA VAL A 124 -0.92 -6.11 -10.30
C VAL A 124 -0.53 -7.36 -11.09
N ILE A 125 0.73 -7.50 -11.48
CA ILE A 125 1.25 -8.70 -12.16
C ILE A 125 1.07 -9.94 -11.28
N ILE A 126 1.44 -9.87 -10.00
CA ILE A 126 1.31 -10.99 -9.06
C ILE A 126 -0.15 -11.37 -8.86
N ILE A 127 -1.05 -10.39 -8.65
CA ILE A 127 -2.48 -10.64 -8.47
C ILE A 127 -3.08 -11.28 -9.72
N MET A 128 -2.68 -10.80 -10.90
CA MET A 128 -3.12 -11.37 -12.18
C MET A 128 -2.61 -12.81 -12.35
N PHE A 129 -1.34 -13.07 -12.04
CA PHE A 129 -0.75 -14.40 -12.10
C PHE A 129 -1.41 -15.38 -11.11
N LEU A 130 -1.65 -14.94 -9.87
CA LEU A 130 -2.34 -15.73 -8.86
C LEU A 130 -3.78 -16.05 -9.29
N THR A 131 -4.49 -15.07 -9.85
CA THR A 131 -5.86 -15.27 -10.37
C THR A 131 -5.85 -16.28 -11.52
N PHE A 132 -4.86 -16.22 -12.40
CA PHE A 132 -4.71 -17.16 -13.51
C PHE A 132 -4.47 -18.60 -13.03
N ILE A 133 -3.57 -18.78 -12.06
CA ILE A 133 -3.34 -20.10 -11.44
C ILE A 133 -4.61 -20.62 -10.76
N TYR A 134 -5.30 -19.76 -10.00
CA TYR A 134 -6.53 -20.15 -9.32
C TYR A 134 -7.64 -20.52 -10.31
N PHE A 135 -7.72 -19.84 -11.45
CA PHE A 135 -8.65 -20.17 -12.52
C PHE A 135 -8.35 -21.55 -13.13
N LEU A 136 -7.08 -21.84 -13.41
CA LEU A 136 -6.64 -23.14 -13.94
C LEU A 136 -6.90 -24.28 -12.94
N SER A 137 -6.66 -24.05 -11.66
CA SER A 137 -6.91 -25.05 -10.60
C SER A 137 -8.40 -25.30 -10.33
N ARG A 138 -9.31 -24.49 -10.86
CA ARG A 138 -10.76 -24.69 -10.73
C ARG A 138 -11.36 -25.52 -11.87
N ASP A 139 -10.61 -25.74 -12.96
CA ASP A 139 -11.00 -26.56 -14.10
C ASP A 139 -10.55 -28.05 -13.95
N ASN A 140 -9.88 -28.40 -12.84
CA ASN A 140 -9.47 -29.76 -12.45
C ASN A 140 -10.15 -30.15 -11.14
#